data_AF-A0A015Z1N0-F1
#
_entry.id   AF-A0A015Z1N0-F1
#
_cell.length_a   1.000
_cell.length_b   1.000
_cell.length_c   1.000
_cell.angle_alpha   90.00
_cell.angle_beta   90.00
_cell.angle_gamma   90.00
#
_symmetry.space_group_name_H-M   'P 1'
#
loop_
_entity.id
_entity.type
_entity.pdbx_description
1 polymer ?
#
loop_
_entity_poly.entity_id
_entity_poly.type
_entity_poly.pdbx_seq_one_letter_code
_entity_poly.pdbx_strand_id
1 'polypeptide(L)'
;MSITPKNKSSKAVSERERFIGFVYVLTLFIVITGACGFILFKYAGTRHIFSNKIMVIKKMERQKEFQNIQSVQIVSADTLFSRIEQFEPGVNASYEENDIKFLINDLAKQWEKNSFDKRNKMFWHLASVYEMWFADKKELWSKQDNIVKFRKNLEECEVGLQKKEGELKNKGGKP
;
A
#
# COMPACT_ATOMS: atom_id res chain seq x y z
N MET A 1 69.45 50.95 62.48
CA MET A 1 69.53 49.81 61.55
C MET A 1 68.44 48.82 61.95
N SER A 2 67.50 48.55 61.03
CA SER A 2 66.80 47.26 60.76
C SER A 2 66.95 46.14 61.82
N ILE A 3 65.95 45.33 62.21
CA ILE A 3 64.96 44.56 61.42
C ILE A 3 63.80 44.13 62.36
N THR A 4 62.56 44.23 61.87
CA THR A 4 61.33 43.57 62.38
C THR A 4 61.40 42.03 62.32
N PRO A 5 60.59 41.32 63.11
CA PRO A 5 59.72 40.33 62.47
C PRO A 5 58.24 40.66 62.63
N LYS A 6 57.55 40.51 61.50
CA LYS A 6 56.12 40.72 61.26
C LYS A 6 55.26 39.89 62.22
N ASN A 7 54.31 40.58 62.83
CA ASN A 7 53.14 40.01 63.46
C ASN A 7 52.34 39.19 62.42
N LYS A 8 52.18 37.89 62.63
CA LYS A 8 51.32 37.02 61.83
C LYS A 8 50.35 36.33 62.77
N SER A 9 49.31 37.04 63.20
CA SER A 9 48.17 36.42 63.85
C SER A 9 47.36 35.68 62.77
N SER A 10 47.53 34.36 62.67
CA SER A 10 46.53 33.55 62.00
C SER A 10 45.27 33.62 62.85
N LYS A 11 44.25 34.33 62.37
CA LYS A 11 42.92 34.27 62.96
C LYS A 11 42.45 32.82 62.82
N ALA A 12 42.42 32.08 63.94
CA ALA A 12 41.78 30.79 64.00
C ALA A 12 40.27 31.01 63.80
N VAL A 13 39.82 30.83 62.56
CA VAL A 13 38.41 30.89 62.20
C VAL A 13 37.68 29.85 63.04
N SER A 14 36.63 30.28 63.75
CA SER A 14 35.86 29.40 64.63
C SER A 14 35.29 28.24 63.83
N GLU A 15 35.34 27.01 64.37
CA GLU A 15 34.73 25.80 63.79
C GLU A 15 33.30 26.06 63.26
N ARG A 16 32.57 26.94 63.96
CA ARG A 16 31.20 27.36 63.62
C ARG A 16 31.13 28.17 62.31
N GLU A 17 32.08 29.07 62.06
CA GLU A 17 32.14 29.86 60.82
C GLU A 17 32.51 28.98 59.61
N ARG A 18 33.39 28.00 59.80
CA ARG A 18 33.73 27.01 58.76
C ARG A 18 32.55 26.11 58.42
N PHE A 19 31.77 25.70 59.42
CA PHE A 19 30.55 24.91 59.21
C PHE A 19 29.46 25.71 58.49
N ILE A 20 29.23 26.97 58.87
CA ILE A 20 28.29 27.86 58.19
C ILE A 20 28.70 28.06 56.71
N GLY A 21 29.98 28.32 56.46
CA GLY A 21 30.51 28.42 55.09
C GLY A 21 30.30 27.14 54.26
N PHE A 22 30.50 25.97 54.88
CA PHE A 22 30.25 24.69 54.23
C PHE A 22 28.77 24.49 53.88
N VAL A 23 27.85 24.82 54.79
CA VAL A 23 26.40 24.73 54.54
C VAL A 23 25.96 25.67 53.41
N TYR A 24 26.51 26.88 53.33
CA TYR A 24 26.22 27.80 52.23
C TYR A 24 26.69 27.27 50.87
N VAL A 25 27.89 26.70 50.79
CA VAL A 25 28.40 26.12 49.54
C VAL A 25 27.61 24.88 49.14
N LEU A 26 27.26 24.03 50.11
CA LEU A 26 26.47 22.81 49.86
C LEU A 26 25.07 23.14 49.34
N THR A 27 24.40 24.13 49.94
CA THR A 27 23.07 24.57 49.50
C THR A 27 23.10 25.19 48.11
N LEU A 28 24.09 26.03 47.81
CA LEU A 28 24.29 26.57 46.46
C LEU A 28 24.56 25.46 45.42
N PHE A 29 25.37 24.46 45.78
CA PHE A 29 25.67 23.34 44.90
C PHE A 29 24.43 22.51 44.55
N ILE A 30 23.56 22.25 45.54
CA ILE A 30 22.31 21.53 45.34
C ILE A 30 21.37 22.33 44.43
N VAL A 31 21.24 23.64 44.65
CA VAL A 31 20.38 24.50 43.83
C VAL A 31 20.86 24.56 42.38
N ILE A 32 22.15 24.75 42.14
CA ILE A 32 22.72 24.84 40.79
C ILE A 32 22.62 23.49 40.08
N THR A 33 22.99 22.40 40.76
CA THR A 33 22.89 21.04 40.19
C THR A 33 21.44 20.66 39.90
N GLY A 34 20.51 21.01 40.80
CA GLY A 34 19.07 20.78 40.61
C GLY A 34 18.51 21.57 39.43
N ALA A 35 18.87 22.85 39.31
CA ALA A 35 18.45 23.70 38.19
C ALA A 35 19.02 23.20 36.86
N CYS A 36 20.31 22.85 36.81
CA CYS A 36 20.96 22.30 35.63
C CYS A 36 20.34 20.95 35.21
N GLY A 37 20.12 20.05 36.18
CA GLY A 37 19.45 18.78 35.96
C GLY A 37 18.02 18.94 35.43
N PHE A 38 17.24 19.88 35.97
CA PHE A 38 15.88 20.16 35.51
C PHE A 38 15.85 20.69 34.08
N ILE A 39 16.75 21.63 33.75
CA ILE A 39 16.88 22.17 32.39
C ILE A 39 17.27 21.06 31.41
N LEU A 40 18.29 20.27 31.72
CA LEU A 40 18.73 19.17 30.85
C LEU A 40 17.61 18.13 30.67
N PHE A 41 16.90 17.76 31.72
CA PHE A 41 15.78 16.81 31.64
C PHE A 41 14.64 17.32 30.75
N LYS A 42 14.28 18.61 30.87
CA LYS A 42 13.26 19.25 30.02
C LYS A 42 13.71 19.33 28.55
N TYR A 43 14.95 19.69 28.27
CA TYR A 43 15.45 19.83 26.90
C TYR A 43 15.75 18.49 26.21
N ALA A 44 16.26 17.49 26.94
CA ALA A 44 16.58 16.17 26.41
C ALA A 44 15.33 15.28 26.26
N GLY A 45 14.46 15.25 27.28
CA GLY A 45 13.26 14.44 27.26
C GLY A 45 12.23 14.91 26.23
N THR A 46 12.01 16.23 26.13
CA THR A 46 10.97 16.78 25.26
C THR A 46 11.31 16.59 23.77
N ARG A 47 12.57 16.78 23.36
CA ARG A 47 12.96 16.65 21.94
C ARG A 47 12.86 15.21 21.43
N HIS A 48 13.34 14.23 22.19
CA HIS A 48 13.27 12.83 21.79
C HIS A 48 11.83 12.30 21.79
N ILE A 49 11.05 12.62 22.82
CA ILE A 49 9.64 12.18 22.92
C ILE A 49 8.78 12.86 21.84
N PHE A 50 8.97 14.15 21.58
CA PHE A 50 8.20 14.87 20.56
C PHE A 50 8.53 14.41 19.14
N SER A 51 9.81 14.17 18.84
CA SER A 51 10.25 13.62 17.55
C SER A 51 9.62 12.25 17.26
N ASN A 52 9.64 11.35 18.25
CA ASN A 52 9.06 10.01 18.10
C ASN A 52 7.54 10.06 17.94
N LYS A 53 6.84 10.91 18.74
CA LYS A 53 5.39 11.10 18.60
C LYS A 53 5.01 11.65 17.23
N ILE A 54 5.72 12.67 16.72
CA ILE A 54 5.47 13.23 15.38
C ILE A 54 5.70 12.18 14.29
N MET A 55 6.77 11.39 14.40
CA MET A 55 7.05 10.32 13.44
C MET A 55 5.92 9.27 13.42
N VAL A 56 5.44 8.87 14.59
CA VAL A 56 4.32 7.92 14.72
C VAL A 56 3.03 8.53 14.13
N ILE A 57 2.71 9.78 14.45
CA ILE A 57 1.54 10.47 13.89
C ILE A 57 1.61 10.51 12.35
N LYS A 58 2.75 10.92 11.77
CA LYS A 58 2.95 10.93 10.32
C LYS A 58 2.81 9.53 9.69
N LYS A 59 3.27 8.47 10.38
CA LYS A 59 3.08 7.09 9.92
C LYS A 59 1.61 6.68 9.97
N MET A 60 0.89 7.02 11.04
CA MET A 60 -0.55 6.74 11.15
C MET A 60 -1.35 7.48 10.08
N GLU A 61 -1.01 8.73 9.78
CA GLU A 61 -1.66 9.52 8.74
C GLU A 61 -1.49 8.87 7.36
N ARG A 62 -0.27 8.48 6.98
CA ARG A 62 -0.01 7.73 5.73
C ARG A 62 -0.74 6.39 5.67
N GLN A 63 -0.94 5.74 6.81
CA GLN A 63 -1.70 4.49 6.85
C GLN A 63 -3.20 4.74 6.65
N LYS A 64 -3.73 5.79 7.29
CA LYS A 64 -5.13 6.20 7.14
C LYS A 64 -5.44 6.67 5.71
N GLU A 65 -4.54 7.42 5.10
CA GLU A 65 -4.65 7.85 3.70
C GLU A 65 -4.72 6.65 2.75
N PHE A 66 -3.80 5.68 2.93
CA PHE A 66 -3.84 4.44 2.15
C PHE A 66 -5.13 3.64 2.38
N GLN A 67 -5.61 3.54 3.62
CA GLN A 67 -6.88 2.86 3.93
C GLN A 67 -8.07 3.53 3.24
N ASN A 68 -8.09 4.86 3.19
CA ASN A 68 -9.14 5.62 2.49
C ASN A 68 -9.10 5.37 0.98
N ILE A 69 -7.90 5.37 0.39
CA ILE A 69 -7.71 4.99 -1.01
C ILE A 69 -8.22 3.56 -1.24
N GLN A 70 -7.81 2.63 -0.38
CA GLN A 70 -8.22 1.23 -0.47
C GLN A 70 -9.74 1.06 -0.39
N SER A 71 -10.43 1.76 0.52
CA SER A 71 -11.88 1.66 0.67
C SER A 71 -12.65 2.16 -0.55
N VAL A 72 -12.11 3.12 -1.30
CA VAL A 72 -12.72 3.58 -2.55
C VAL A 72 -12.41 2.61 -3.69
N GLN A 73 -11.15 2.19 -3.81
CA GLN A 73 -10.69 1.38 -4.93
C GLN A 73 -11.20 -0.06 -4.87
N ILE A 74 -11.48 -0.60 -3.69
CA ILE A 74 -12.05 -1.95 -3.56
C ILE A 74 -13.45 -2.01 -4.16
N VAL A 75 -14.27 -0.96 -4.00
CA VAL A 75 -15.60 -0.88 -4.61
C VAL A 75 -15.52 -0.82 -6.14
N SER A 76 -14.55 -0.06 -6.68
CA SER A 76 -14.28 -0.04 -8.12
C SER A 76 -13.83 -1.41 -8.62
N ALA A 77 -12.98 -2.11 -7.86
CA ALA A 77 -12.51 -3.45 -8.20
C ALA A 77 -13.63 -4.50 -8.18
N ASP A 78 -14.54 -4.44 -7.20
CA ASP A 78 -15.71 -5.32 -7.12
C ASP A 78 -16.70 -5.05 -8.27
N THR A 79 -16.88 -3.78 -8.61
CA THR A 79 -17.70 -3.37 -9.76
C THR A 79 -17.10 -3.91 -11.06
N LEU A 80 -15.79 -3.76 -11.25
CA LEU A 80 -15.07 -4.29 -12.40
C LEU A 80 -15.15 -5.82 -12.47
N PHE A 81 -14.99 -6.51 -11.33
CA PHE A 81 -15.16 -7.96 -11.24
C PHE A 81 -16.54 -8.38 -11.74
N SER A 82 -17.60 -7.76 -11.23
CA SER A 82 -18.98 -8.07 -11.63
C SER A 82 -19.23 -7.79 -13.11
N ARG A 83 -18.69 -6.70 -13.66
CA ARG A 83 -18.78 -6.40 -15.09
C ARG A 83 -18.06 -7.44 -15.95
N ILE A 84 -16.86 -7.87 -15.57
CA ILE A 84 -16.15 -8.93 -16.29
C ILE A 84 -16.91 -10.25 -16.19
N GLU A 85 -17.50 -10.57 -15.04
CA GLU A 85 -18.29 -11.78 -14.82
C GLU A 85 -19.56 -11.82 -15.68
N GLN A 86 -20.26 -10.69 -15.81
CA GLN A 86 -21.49 -10.57 -16.61
C GLN A 86 -21.24 -10.39 -18.11
N PHE A 87 -20.03 -10.04 -18.52
CA PHE A 87 -19.70 -9.81 -19.93
C PHE A 87 -19.94 -11.05 -20.79
N GLU A 88 -20.76 -10.90 -21.85
CA GLU A 88 -21.06 -11.95 -22.82
C GLU A 88 -20.41 -11.64 -24.17
N PRO A 89 -19.30 -12.30 -24.55
CA PRO A 89 -18.57 -11.98 -25.78
C PRO A 89 -19.36 -12.28 -27.08
N GLY A 90 -20.41 -13.11 -26.98
CA GLY A 90 -21.24 -13.50 -28.12
C GLY A 90 -22.32 -12.51 -28.52
N VAL A 91 -22.64 -11.57 -27.63
CA VAL A 91 -23.44 -10.41 -27.96
C VAL A 91 -22.45 -9.34 -28.40
N ASN A 92 -22.72 -8.66 -29.53
CA ASN A 92 -21.80 -7.72 -30.15
C ASN A 92 -21.66 -6.43 -29.31
N ALA A 93 -21.07 -6.53 -28.13
CA ALA A 93 -21.03 -5.52 -27.08
C ALA A 93 -19.68 -4.81 -27.05
N SER A 94 -19.28 -4.23 -28.20
CA SER A 94 -18.04 -3.43 -28.30
C SER A 94 -18.01 -2.29 -27.26
N TYR A 95 -19.17 -1.74 -26.92
CA TYR A 95 -19.30 -0.74 -25.86
C TYR A 95 -18.90 -1.29 -24.48
N GLU A 96 -19.42 -2.46 -24.08
CA GLU A 96 -19.12 -3.07 -22.78
C GLU A 96 -17.65 -3.48 -22.67
N GLU A 97 -17.07 -4.00 -23.76
CA GLU A 97 -15.64 -4.31 -23.80
C GLU A 97 -14.78 -3.05 -23.57
N ASN A 98 -15.14 -1.94 -24.21
CA ASN A 98 -14.40 -0.68 -24.03
C ASN A 98 -14.58 -0.10 -22.63
N ASP A 99 -15.77 -0.24 -22.02
CA ASP A 99 -16.04 0.17 -20.64
C ASP A 99 -15.17 -0.63 -19.65
N ILE A 100 -15.11 -1.95 -19.80
CA ILE A 100 -14.24 -2.82 -18.98
C ILE A 100 -12.77 -2.42 -19.13
N LYS A 101 -12.28 -2.22 -20.36
CA LYS A 101 -10.91 -1.75 -20.61
C LYS A 101 -10.64 -0.38 -19.97
N PHE A 102 -11.62 0.52 -19.98
CA PHE A 102 -11.50 1.82 -19.34
C PHE A 102 -11.35 1.67 -17.82
N LEU A 103 -12.21 0.86 -17.18
CA LEU A 103 -12.17 0.59 -15.75
C LEU A 103 -10.86 -0.09 -15.30
N ILE A 104 -10.33 -1.04 -16.09
CA ILE A 104 -9.02 -1.67 -15.85
C ILE A 104 -7.92 -0.60 -15.85
N ASN A 105 -7.93 0.28 -16.84
CA ASN A 105 -6.93 1.34 -16.95
C ASN A 105 -7.05 2.38 -15.83
N ASP A 106 -8.26 2.71 -15.38
CA ASP A 106 -8.44 3.62 -14.25
C ASP A 106 -7.88 3.03 -12.94
N LEU A 107 -8.14 1.74 -12.70
CA LEU A 107 -7.57 1.01 -11.57
C LEU A 107 -6.03 0.99 -11.63
N ALA A 108 -5.44 0.79 -12.81
CA ALA A 108 -3.99 0.85 -12.99
C ALA A 108 -3.41 2.25 -12.74
N LYS A 109 -4.09 3.31 -13.20
CA LYS A 109 -3.68 4.72 -13.00
C LYS A 109 -3.67 5.14 -11.54
N GLN A 110 -4.37 4.43 -10.66
CA GLN A 110 -4.32 4.71 -9.23
C GLN A 110 -2.91 4.56 -8.65
N TRP A 111 -2.11 3.64 -9.19
CA TRP A 111 -0.69 3.51 -8.86
C TRP A 111 0.11 4.75 -9.25
N GLU A 112 -0.08 5.26 -10.47
CA GLU A 112 0.68 6.40 -11.00
C GLU A 112 0.48 7.65 -10.14
N LYS A 113 -0.76 7.89 -9.69
CA LYS A 113 -1.12 9.03 -8.82
C LYS A 113 -0.46 8.95 -7.44
N ASN A 114 -0.21 7.75 -6.92
CA ASN A 114 0.29 7.53 -5.56
C ASN A 114 1.59 6.69 -5.53
N SER A 115 2.44 6.89 -6.54
CA SER A 115 3.66 6.09 -6.78
C SER A 115 4.69 6.17 -5.64
N PHE A 116 4.59 7.17 -4.77
CA PHE A 116 5.45 7.34 -3.59
C PHE A 116 5.25 6.24 -2.54
N ASP A 117 4.07 5.62 -2.49
CA ASP A 117 3.76 4.52 -1.57
C ASP A 117 3.65 3.20 -2.33
N LYS A 118 4.66 2.34 -2.12
CA LYS A 118 4.79 1.03 -2.76
C LYS A 118 3.55 0.14 -2.59
N ARG A 119 2.74 0.34 -1.54
CA ARG A 119 1.51 -0.43 -1.32
C ARG A 119 0.48 -0.22 -2.43
N ASN A 120 0.47 0.95 -3.07
CA ASN A 120 -0.41 1.23 -4.22
C ASN A 120 -0.07 0.40 -5.45
N LYS A 121 1.11 -0.24 -5.51
CA LYS A 121 1.48 -1.14 -6.61
C LYS A 121 0.52 -2.33 -6.74
N MET A 122 -0.16 -2.68 -5.64
CA MET A 122 -1.21 -3.70 -5.66
C MET A 122 -2.33 -3.38 -6.66
N PHE A 123 -2.72 -2.11 -6.83
CA PHE A 123 -3.77 -1.74 -7.78
C PHE A 123 -3.36 -1.97 -9.23
N TRP A 124 -2.09 -1.71 -9.56
CA TRP A 124 -1.53 -2.05 -10.86
C TRP A 124 -1.54 -3.57 -11.11
N HIS A 125 -1.09 -4.35 -10.13
CA HIS A 125 -1.13 -5.82 -10.23
C HIS A 125 -2.56 -6.36 -10.37
N LEU A 126 -3.52 -5.79 -9.62
CA LEU A 126 -4.92 -6.18 -9.69
C LEU A 126 -5.52 -5.87 -11.08
N ALA A 127 -5.21 -4.71 -11.64
CA ALA A 127 -5.61 -4.36 -13.00
C ALA A 127 -5.03 -5.34 -14.03
N SER A 128 -3.75 -5.70 -13.92
CA SER A 128 -3.14 -6.70 -14.81
C SER A 128 -3.80 -8.08 -14.71
N VAL A 129 -4.16 -8.52 -13.49
CA VAL A 129 -4.89 -9.79 -13.31
C VAL A 129 -6.26 -9.74 -13.98
N TYR A 130 -6.99 -8.63 -13.83
CA TYR A 130 -8.28 -8.46 -14.49
C TYR A 130 -8.18 -8.34 -16.01
N GLU A 131 -7.12 -7.74 -16.53
CA GLU A 131 -6.85 -7.70 -17.97
C GLU A 131 -6.62 -9.11 -18.54
N MET A 132 -5.76 -9.91 -17.88
CA MET A 132 -5.53 -11.30 -18.27
C MET A 132 -6.82 -12.12 -18.18
N TRP A 133 -7.57 -12.01 -17.08
CA TRP A 133 -8.81 -12.75 -16.90
C TRP A 133 -9.87 -12.38 -17.95
N PHE A 134 -9.99 -11.09 -18.29
CA PHE A 134 -10.89 -10.63 -19.33
C PHE A 134 -10.49 -11.15 -20.72
N ALA A 135 -9.19 -11.19 -21.02
CA ALA A 135 -8.68 -11.77 -22.26
C ALA A 135 -8.98 -13.28 -22.34
N ASP A 136 -8.70 -14.02 -21.27
CA ASP A 136 -8.96 -15.46 -21.17
C ASP A 136 -10.44 -15.77 -21.37
N LYS A 137 -11.34 -14.98 -20.76
CA LYS A 137 -12.79 -15.17 -20.91
C LYS A 137 -13.24 -15.08 -22.37
N LYS A 138 -12.71 -14.10 -23.11
CA LYS A 138 -12.99 -13.93 -24.55
C LYS A 138 -12.43 -15.08 -25.38
N GLU A 139 -11.21 -15.51 -25.07
CA GLU A 139 -10.58 -16.63 -25.78
C GLU A 139 -11.32 -17.94 -25.55
N LEU A 140 -11.70 -18.24 -24.30
CA LEU A 140 -12.48 -19.42 -23.95
C LEU A 140 -13.84 -19.42 -24.65
N TRP A 141 -14.52 -18.27 -24.67
CA TRP A 141 -15.79 -18.14 -25.39
C TRP A 141 -15.62 -18.41 -26.89
N SER A 142 -14.62 -17.79 -27.54
CA SER A 142 -14.34 -17.99 -28.97
C SER A 142 -14.03 -19.46 -29.29
N LYS A 143 -13.22 -20.13 -28.45
CA LYS A 143 -12.94 -21.57 -28.60
C LYS A 143 -14.21 -22.41 -28.47
N GLN A 144 -15.05 -22.11 -27.49
CA GLN A 144 -16.31 -22.83 -27.27
C GLN A 144 -17.27 -22.65 -28.46
N ASP A 145 -17.43 -21.42 -28.95
CA ASP A 145 -18.27 -21.11 -30.11
C ASP A 145 -17.76 -21.81 -31.38
N ASN A 146 -16.45 -21.81 -31.61
CA ASN A 146 -15.84 -22.54 -32.71
C ASN A 146 -16.09 -24.05 -32.61
N ILE A 147 -15.97 -24.66 -31.43
CA ILE A 147 -16.28 -26.09 -31.24
C ILE A 147 -17.74 -26.39 -31.61
N VAL A 148 -18.69 -25.55 -31.18
CA VAL A 148 -20.11 -25.72 -31.52
C VAL A 148 -20.33 -25.62 -33.03
N LYS A 149 -19.73 -24.61 -33.68
CA LYS A 149 -19.81 -24.44 -35.13
C LYS A 149 -19.20 -25.62 -35.89
N PHE A 150 -18.03 -26.10 -35.48
CA PHE A 150 -17.38 -27.25 -36.13
C PHE A 150 -18.18 -28.53 -35.97
N ARG A 151 -18.78 -28.77 -34.81
CA ARG A 151 -19.68 -29.92 -34.61
C ARG A 151 -20.87 -29.86 -35.55
N LYS A 152 -21.52 -28.70 -35.67
CA LYS A 152 -22.65 -28.51 -36.59
C LYS A 152 -22.26 -28.71 -38.05
N ASN A 153 -21.13 -28.14 -38.48
CA ASN A 153 -20.63 -28.30 -39.84
C ASN A 153 -20.31 -29.77 -40.16
N LEU A 154 -19.78 -30.52 -39.19
CA LEU A 154 -19.49 -31.94 -39.34
C LEU A 154 -20.77 -32.76 -39.47
N GLU A 155 -21.77 -32.50 -38.63
CA GLU A 155 -23.09 -33.13 -38.71
C GLU A 155 -23.78 -32.86 -40.06
N GLU A 156 -23.76 -31.61 -40.53
CA GLU A 156 -24.29 -31.24 -41.84
C GLU A 156 -23.55 -31.95 -43.00
N CYS A 157 -22.23 -32.12 -42.87
CA CYS A 157 -21.42 -32.86 -43.85
C CYS A 157 -21.75 -34.35 -43.87
N GLU A 158 -21.88 -34.99 -42.70
CA GLU A 158 -22.25 -36.40 -42.58
C GLU A 158 -23.64 -36.69 -43.15
N VAL A 159 -24.64 -35.85 -42.83
CA VAL A 159 -25.99 -35.95 -43.40
C VAL A 159 -25.96 -35.75 -44.92
N GLY A 160 -25.18 -34.78 -45.41
CA GLY A 160 -24.98 -34.54 -46.84
C GLY A 160 -24.36 -35.74 -47.56
N LEU A 161 -23.36 -36.38 -46.92
CA LEU A 161 -22.70 -37.57 -47.43
C LEU A 161 -23.67 -38.76 -47.50
N GLN A 162 -24.41 -39.03 -46.43
CA GLN A 162 -25.42 -40.09 -46.39
C GLN A 162 -26.50 -39.91 -47.47
N LYS A 163 -26.96 -38.67 -47.68
CA LYS A 163 -27.91 -38.33 -48.74
C LYS A 163 -27.33 -38.65 -50.13
N LYS A 164 -26.07 -38.30 -50.37
CA LYS A 164 -25.38 -38.59 -51.65
C LYS A 164 -25.17 -40.09 -51.87
N GLU A 165 -24.80 -40.84 -50.85
CA GLU A 165 -24.72 -42.30 -50.94
C GLU A 165 -26.08 -42.94 -51.27
N GLY A 166 -27.16 -42.47 -50.64
CA GLY A 166 -28.52 -42.91 -50.95
C GLY A 166 -28.94 -42.61 -52.39
N GLU A 167 -28.64 -41.41 -52.90
CA GLU A 167 -28.88 -41.02 -54.29
C GLU A 167 -28.14 -41.94 -55.29
N LEU A 168 -26.89 -42.31 -55.00
CA LEU A 168 -26.09 -43.18 -55.86
C LEU A 168 -26.61 -44.62 -55.87
N LYS A 169 -26.95 -45.19 -54.70
CA LYS A 169 -27.53 -46.54 -54.59
C LYS A 169 -28.87 -46.65 -55.33
N ASN A 170 -29.71 -45.62 -55.28
CA ASN A 170 -30.99 -45.60 -55.98
C ASN A 170 -30.85 -45.37 -57.50
N LYS A 171 -29.81 -44.68 -57.97
CA LYS A 171 -29.54 -44.51 -59.41
C LYS A 171 -28.86 -45.71 -60.07
N GLY A 172 -28.07 -46.49 -59.32
CA GLY A 172 -27.45 -47.73 -59.80
C GLY A 172 -28.38 -48.93 -59.88
N GLY A 173 -29.63 -48.81 -59.40
CA GLY A 173 -30.63 -49.89 -59.36
C GLY A 173 -31.71 -49.81 -60.43
N LYS A 174 -31.47 -49.18 -61.58
CA LYS A 174 -32.41 -49.21 -62.71
C LYS A 174 -32.01 -50.36 -63.66
N PRO A 175 -32.88 -51.37 -63.90
CA PRO A 175 -32.68 -52.31 -65.00
C PRO A 175 -32.69 -51.60 -66.36
#